data_AF-A0A538D5H1-F1
#
_entry.id   AF-A0A538D5H1-F1
#
_cell.length_a   1.000
_cell.length_b   1.000
_cell.length_c   1.000
_cell.angle_alpha   90.00
_cell.angle_beta   90.00
_cell.angle_gamma   90.00
#
_symmetry.space_group_name_H-M   'P 1'
#
loop_
_entity.id
_entity.type
_entity.pdbx_description
1 polymer ?
#
loop_
_entity_poly.entity_id
_entity_poly.type
_entity_poly.pdbx_seq_one_letter_code
_entity_poly.pdbx_strand_id
1 'polypeptide(L)' 'MTTLENRPNTALLVVDVQNGAVEGAHERDTVVANVGSLVEKARGEGVPVVWVQHSDEQLERGS' A
#
# COMPACT_ATOMS: atom_id res chain seq x y z
N MET A 1 8.32 -8.97 12.85
CA MET A 1 9.24 -9.67 11.92
C MET A 1 8.79 -11.11 11.79
N THR A 2 8.98 -11.72 10.62
CA THR A 2 8.58 -13.11 10.31
C THR A 2 9.09 -14.11 11.34
N THR A 3 8.28 -15.12 11.68
CA THR A 3 8.67 -16.28 12.50
C THR A 3 9.30 -17.41 11.69
N LEU A 4 9.31 -17.30 10.37
CA LEU A 4 9.91 -18.26 9.45
C LEU A 4 11.41 -17.95 9.26
N GLU A 5 12.24 -19.00 9.37
CA GLU A 5 13.69 -18.91 9.16
C GLU A 5 14.04 -18.54 7.71
N ASN A 6 15.23 -17.93 7.52
CA ASN A 6 15.82 -17.62 6.21
C ASN A 6 14.95 -16.73 5.29
N ARG A 7 14.23 -15.76 5.88
CA ARG A 7 13.47 -14.71 5.16
C ARG A 7 14.08 -13.33 5.45
N PRO A 8 15.28 -13.01 4.92
CA PRO A 8 16.00 -11.78 5.25
C PRO A 8 15.42 -10.52 4.60
N ASN A 9 14.60 -10.71 3.55
CA ASN A 9 14.09 -9.61 2.74
C ASN A 9 12.77 -9.07 3.29
N THR A 10 12.57 -7.77 3.12
CA THR A 10 11.32 -7.07 3.45
C THR A 10 10.82 -6.35 2.21
N ALA A 11 9.50 -6.19 2.11
CA ALA A 11 8.84 -5.38 1.10
C ALA A 11 7.64 -4.66 1.74
N LEU A 12 7.26 -3.51 1.19
CA LEU A 12 6.01 -2.83 1.52
C LEU A 12 4.93 -3.30 0.53
N LEU A 13 3.86 -3.90 1.04
CA LEU A 13 2.68 -4.24 0.25
C LEU A 13 1.58 -3.22 0.55
N VAL A 14 1.13 -2.50 -0.47
CA VAL A 14 0.00 -1.55 -0.37
C VAL A 14 -1.19 -2.14 -1.11
N VAL A 15 -2.32 -2.26 -0.43
CA VAL A 15 -3.51 -2.96 -0.92
C VAL A 15 -4.69 -2.00 -0.94
N ASP A 16 -5.37 -1.89 -2.09
CA ASP A 16 -6.67 -1.23 -2.27
C ASP A 16 -6.77 0.23 -1.80
N VAL A 17 -5.66 0.97 -1.88
CA VAL A 17 -5.63 2.44 -1.64
C VAL A 17 -6.01 3.19 -2.92
N GLN A 18 -7.21 2.90 -3.44
CA GLN A 18 -7.78 3.54 -4.64
C GLN A 18 -8.77 4.63 -4.25
N ASN A 19 -8.89 5.67 -5.07
CA ASN A 19 -9.79 6.81 -4.81
C ASN A 19 -11.23 6.37 -4.44
N GLY A 20 -11.82 5.45 -5.21
CA GLY A 20 -13.18 4.94 -4.96
C GLY A 20 -13.28 3.99 -3.76
N ALA A 21 -12.19 3.35 -3.35
CA ALA A 21 -12.17 2.46 -2.19
C ALA A 21 -12.06 3.24 -0.87
N VAL A 22 -11.36 4.38 -0.88
CA VAL A 22 -11.10 5.17 0.34
C VAL A 22 -12.09 6.31 0.58
N GLU A 23 -13.01 6.57 -0.35
CA GLU A 23 -13.87 7.76 -0.34
C GLU A 23 -14.66 7.97 0.96
N GLY A 24 -15.21 6.89 1.53
CA GLY A 24 -15.95 6.90 2.79
C GLY A 24 -15.20 6.28 3.98
N ALA A 25 -13.89 6.04 3.85
CA ALA A 25 -13.11 5.38 4.87
C ALA A 25 -12.94 6.26 6.12
N HIS A 26 -12.96 5.62 7.29
CA HIS A 26 -12.64 6.29 8.55
C HIS A 26 -11.21 6.85 8.50
N GLU A 27 -11.05 8.13 8.88
CA GLU A 27 -9.76 8.83 8.87
C GLU A 27 -9.00 8.76 7.53
N ARG A 28 -9.73 8.71 6.40
CA ARG A 28 -9.20 8.61 5.04
C ARG A 28 -7.90 9.40 4.82
N ASP A 29 -7.92 10.71 5.06
CA ASP A 29 -6.80 11.59 4.74
C ASP A 29 -5.55 11.24 5.55
N THR A 30 -5.73 10.95 6.84
CA THR A 30 -4.65 10.50 7.74
C THR A 30 -4.06 9.17 7.26
N VAL A 31 -4.92 8.21 6.89
CA VAL A 31 -4.48 6.90 6.40
C VAL A 31 -3.70 7.05 5.10
N VAL A 32 -4.22 7.82 4.14
CA VAL A 32 -3.56 8.06 2.85
C VAL A 32 -2.21 8.78 3.04
N ALA A 33 -2.14 9.78 3.93
CA ALA A 33 -0.90 10.47 4.25
C ALA A 33 0.15 9.54 4.87
N ASN A 34 -0.27 8.64 5.77
CA ASN A 34 0.60 7.65 6.37
C ASN A 34 1.12 6.64 5.34
N VAL A 35 0.26 6.18 4.42
CA VAL A 35 0.67 5.31 3.30
C VAL A 35 1.71 6.02 2.43
N GLY A 36 1.49 7.28 2.08
CA GLY A 36 2.46 8.08 1.32
C GLY A 36 3.83 8.14 2.00
N SER A 37 3.84 8.43 3.31
CA SER A 37 5.07 8.48 4.11
C SER A 37 5.81 7.13 4.14
N LEU A 38 5.08 6.01 4.22
CA LEU A 38 5.66 4.67 4.18
C LEU A 38 6.26 4.34 2.80
N VAL A 39 5.59 4.73 1.72
CA VAL A 39 6.07 4.53 0.35
C VAL A 39 7.34 5.35 0.09
N GLU A 40 7.37 6.60 0.52
CA GLU A 40 8.56 7.46 0.42
C GLU A 40 9.74 6.85 1.18
N LYS A 41 9.51 6.43 2.42
CA LYS A 41 10.55 5.76 3.23
C LYS A 41 11.06 4.49 2.58
N ALA A 42 10.16 3.60 2.13
CA ALA A 42 10.54 2.34 1.50
C ALA A 42 11.39 2.57 0.23
N ARG A 43 10.99 3.54 -0.61
CA ARG A 43 11.77 3.92 -1.80
C ARG A 43 13.13 4.50 -1.43
N GLY A 44 13.20 5.35 -0.41
CA GLY A 44 14.45 5.92 0.09
C GLY A 44 15.43 4.87 0.63
N GLU A 45 14.91 3.79 1.22
CA GLU A 45 15.71 2.68 1.77
C GLU A 45 15.96 1.55 0.74
N GLY A 46 15.45 1.66 -0.49
CA GLY A 46 15.57 0.61 -1.51
C GLY A 46 14.73 -0.64 -1.21
N VAL A 47 13.73 -0.53 -0.34
CA VAL A 47 12.77 -1.59 -0.03
C VAL A 47 11.73 -1.68 -1.17
N PRO A 48 11.49 -2.87 -1.76
CA PRO A 48 10.48 -3.03 -2.80
C PRO A 48 9.09 -2.60 -2.33
N VAL A 49 8.38 -1.84 -3.17
CA VAL A 49 6.97 -1.48 -2.97
C VAL A 49 6.12 -2.21 -4.00
N VAL A 50 5.15 -2.99 -3.52
CA VAL A 50 4.20 -3.75 -4.36
C VAL A 50 2.81 -3.18 -4.13
N TRP A 51 2.13 -2.84 -5.23
CA TRP A 51 0.75 -2.36 -5.21
C TRP A 51 -0.19 -3.48 -5.62
N VAL A 52 -1.26 -3.65 -4.86
CA VAL A 52 -2.38 -4.55 -5.19
C VAL A 52 -3.61 -3.68 -5.32
N GLN A 53 -4.31 -3.89 -6.43
CA GLN A 53 -5.51 -3.14 -6.78
C GLN A 53 -6.65 -4.14 -6.99
N HIS A 54 -7.77 -3.93 -6.30
CA HIS A 54 -8.99 -4.67 -6.57
C HIS A 54 -9.54 -4.29 -7.95
N SER A 55 -9.88 -5.31 -8.74
CA SER A 55 -10.42 -5.16 -10.10
C SER A 55 -11.87 -5.65 -10.12
N ASP A 56 -12.80 -4.85 -9.61
CA ASP A 56 -14.23 -4.99 -9.89
C ASP A 56 -14.65 -4.05 -11.03
N GLU A 57 -15.75 -4.37 -11.72
CA GLU A 57 -16.26 -3.60 -12.87
C GLU A 57 -16.52 -2.11 -12.57
N GLN A 58 -16.64 -1.75 -11.28
CA GLN A 58 -16.89 -0.38 -10.81
C GLN A 58 -15.61 0.39 -10.41
N LEU A 59 -14.42 -0.20 -10.54
CA LEU A 59 -13.15 0.45 -10.15
C LEU A 59 -12.20 0.60 -11.34
N GLU A 60 -11.74 1.82 -11.60
CA GLU A 60 -10.78 2.11 -12.67
C GLU A 60 -9.42 1.46 -12.39
N ARG A 61 -8.85 0.81 -13.42
CA ARG A 61 -7.51 0.21 -13.33
C ARG A 61 -6.43 1.29 -13.41
N GLY A 62 -5.47 1.24 -12.49
CA GLY A 62 -4.31 2.15 -12.48
C GLY A 62 -4.56 3.55 -11.91
N SER A 63 -5.62 3.72 -11.11
CA SER A 63 -5.97 4.97 -10.41
C SER A 63 -5.29 5.11 -9.05
#